data_AF-A0A7C2Y6C7-F1
#
_entry.id   AF-A0A7C2Y6C7-F1
#
_cell.length_a   1.000
_cell.length_b   1.000
_cell.length_c   1.000
_cell.angle_alpha   90.00
_cell.angle_beta   90.00
_cell.angle_gamma   90.00
#
_symmetry.space_group_name_H-M   'P 1'
#
loop_
_entity.id
_entity.type
_entity.pdbx_description
1 polymer ?
#
loop_
_entity_poly.entity_id
_entity_poly.type
_entity_poly.pdbx_seq_one_letter_code
_entity_poly.pdbx_strand_id
1 'polypeptide(L)'
;MFQPPPLTPRAQEMLPRIEKYLAGQLSQKAFCAQEGLTYQTFRYWLRQYRTPKRRQKNSSLTPTGFIPLQIRPPAPSLDSHSRCVIEFPHGVIVRLSGPLDWQRLPQLIGR
;
A
#
# COMPACT_ATOMS: atom_id res chain seq x y z
N MET A 1 27.12 -0.57 2.59
CA MET A 1 26.68 0.85 2.48
C MET A 1 25.57 0.90 1.44
N PHE A 2 24.33 1.16 1.83
CA PHE A 2 23.20 1.29 0.89
C PHE A 2 23.12 2.76 0.49
N GLN A 3 23.59 3.12 -0.70
CA GLN A 3 23.40 4.48 -1.21
C GLN A 3 21.96 4.62 -1.70
N PRO A 4 21.24 5.70 -1.32
CA PRO A 4 19.92 5.94 -1.86
C PRO A 4 20.01 6.10 -3.39
N PRO A 5 19.02 5.63 -4.15
CA PRO A 5 19.03 5.76 -5.60
C PRO A 5 19.16 7.23 -5.99
N PRO A 6 19.90 7.54 -7.08
CA PRO A 6 20.06 8.91 -7.54
C PRO A 6 18.71 9.54 -7.85
N LEU A 7 18.55 10.81 -7.47
CA LEU A 7 17.37 11.60 -7.80
C LEU A 7 17.24 11.67 -9.32
N THR A 8 16.01 11.56 -9.85
CA THR A 8 15.77 11.77 -11.28
C THR A 8 16.19 13.18 -11.70
N PRO A 9 16.59 13.42 -12.96
CA PRO A 9 17.03 14.75 -13.41
C PRO A 9 15.96 15.83 -13.18
N ARG A 10 14.68 15.46 -13.34
CA ARG A 10 13.54 16.34 -13.01
C ARG A 10 13.40 16.64 -11.51
N ALA A 11 13.74 15.68 -10.64
CA ALA A 11 13.73 15.91 -9.20
C ALA A 11 14.85 16.87 -8.78
N GLN A 12 16.05 16.72 -9.36
CA GLN A 12 17.18 17.62 -9.11
C GLN A 12 16.87 19.07 -9.50
N GLU A 13 16.10 19.28 -10.58
CA GLU A 13 15.65 20.61 -11.00
C GLU A 13 14.55 21.17 -10.09
N MET A 14 13.59 20.35 -9.67
CA MET A 14 12.37 20.80 -8.98
C MET A 14 12.54 21.00 -7.46
N LEU A 15 13.34 20.17 -6.79
CA LEU A 15 13.59 20.26 -5.35
C LEU A 15 14.09 21.64 -4.90
N PRO A 16 15.14 22.24 -5.51
CA PRO A 16 15.62 23.56 -5.09
C PRO A 16 14.57 24.66 -5.30
N ARG A 17 13.72 24.55 -6.33
CA ARG A 17 12.61 25.50 -6.55
C ARG A 17 11.56 25.38 -5.45
N ILE A 18 11.27 24.18 -4.96
CA ILE A 18 10.33 23.98 -3.84
C ILE A 18 10.91 24.52 -2.55
N GLU A 19 12.21 24.36 -2.31
CA GLU A 19 12.88 24.93 -1.14
C GLU A 19 12.84 26.46 -1.17
N LYS A 20 13.11 27.07 -2.33
CA LYS A 20 12.92 28.52 -2.54
C LYS A 20 11.48 28.97 -2.25
N TYR A 21 10.48 28.22 -2.70
CA TYR A 21 9.08 28.51 -2.40
C TYR A 21 8.76 28.41 -0.91
N LEU A 22 9.25 27.37 -0.22
CA LEU A 22 9.01 27.16 1.20
C LEU A 22 9.70 28.20 2.08
N ALA A 23 10.84 28.74 1.63
CA ALA A 23 11.53 29.85 2.29
C ALA A 23 10.82 31.21 2.06
N GLY A 24 10.01 31.33 1.00
CA GLY A 24 9.28 32.55 0.67
C GLY A 24 7.87 32.61 1.26
N GLN A 25 7.24 33.78 1.18
CA GLN A 25 5.84 34.01 1.56
C GLN A 25 4.89 34.16 0.35
N LEU A 26 5.38 33.88 -0.86
CA LEU A 26 4.59 34.02 -2.09
C LEU A 26 3.49 32.96 -2.17
N SER A 27 2.37 33.30 -2.80
CA SER A 27 1.35 32.32 -3.14
C SER A 27 1.87 31.35 -4.21
N GLN A 28 1.36 30.12 -4.25
CA GLN A 28 1.80 29.11 -5.23
C GLN A 28 1.66 29.60 -6.68
N LYS A 29 0.59 30.36 -6.97
CA LYS A 29 0.32 30.90 -8.30
C LYS A 29 1.33 31.98 -8.68
N ALA A 30 1.66 32.89 -7.76
CA ALA A 30 2.66 33.93 -7.98
C ALA A 30 4.06 33.33 -8.16
N PHE A 31 4.43 32.35 -7.32
CA PHE A 31 5.71 31.64 -7.44
C PHE A 31 5.84 30.90 -8.77
N CYS A 32 4.79 30.20 -9.21
CA CYS A 32 4.79 29.50 -10.49
C CYS A 32 4.95 30.47 -11.68
N ALA A 33 4.30 31.64 -11.62
CA ALA A 33 4.41 32.66 -12.66
C ALA A 33 5.83 33.25 -12.74
N GLN A 34 6.48 33.49 -11.60
CA GLN A 34 7.84 34.02 -11.53
C GLN A 34 8.90 33.03 -12.04
N GLU A 35 8.75 31.74 -11.72
CA GLU A 35 9.72 30.69 -12.07
C GLU A 35 9.43 30.01 -13.43
N GLY A 36 8.42 30.48 -14.18
CA GLY A 36 8.02 29.89 -15.46
C GLY A 36 7.52 28.44 -15.33
N LEU A 37 6.95 28.07 -14.18
CA LEU A 37 6.49 26.72 -13.88
C LEU A 37 4.98 26.59 -14.11
N THR A 38 4.56 25.43 -14.62
CA THR A 38 3.14 25.09 -14.63
C THR A 38 2.65 24.74 -13.23
N TYR A 39 1.49 25.30 -12.86
CA TYR A 39 0.90 25.10 -11.52
C TYR A 39 0.70 23.61 -11.19
N GLN A 40 0.26 22.80 -12.15
CA GLN A 40 0.07 21.36 -11.96
C GLN A 40 1.37 20.64 -11.61
N THR A 41 2.46 20.92 -12.34
CA THR A 41 3.78 20.33 -12.10
C THR A 41 4.29 20.72 -10.72
N PHE A 42 4.22 22.01 -10.39
CA PHE A 42 4.65 22.50 -9.09
C PHE A 42 3.86 21.87 -7.94
N ARG A 43 2.53 21.82 -8.05
CA ARG A 43 1.65 21.22 -7.04
C ARG A 43 1.93 19.72 -6.86
N TYR A 44 2.20 18.99 -7.94
CA TYR A 44 2.62 17.59 -7.87
C TYR A 44 3.89 17.44 -7.03
N TRP A 45 4.94 18.19 -7.36
CA TRP A 45 6.21 18.07 -6.65
C TRP A 45 6.16 18.58 -5.21
N LEU A 46 5.39 19.63 -4.91
CA LEU A 46 5.16 20.10 -3.55
C LEU A 46 4.48 19.01 -2.69
N ARG A 47 3.51 18.29 -3.25
CA ARG A 47 2.87 17.15 -2.58
C ARG A 47 3.87 16.03 -2.31
N GLN A 48 4.74 15.74 -3.27
CA GLN A 48 5.80 14.73 -3.10
C GLN A 48 6.80 15.13 -2.01
N TYR A 49 7.21 16.40 -1.99
CA TYR A 49 8.15 16.94 -1.00
C TYR A 49 7.60 16.83 0.43
N ARG A 50 6.31 17.12 0.62
CA ARG A 50 5.63 17.08 1.93
C ARG A 50 5.25 15.68 2.40
N THR A 51 5.35 14.65 1.56
CA THR A 51 4.97 13.29 1.93
C THR A 51 6.20 12.52 2.44
N PRO A 52 6.38 12.34 3.77
CA PRO A 52 7.57 11.70 4.34
C PRO A 52 7.77 10.24 3.87
N LYS A 53 6.70 9.56 3.44
CA LYS A 53 6.71 8.14 3.04
C LYS A 53 7.06 7.86 1.57
N ARG A 54 7.18 8.87 0.70
CA ARG A 54 7.37 8.64 -0.75
C ARG A 54 8.78 8.86 -1.28
N ARG A 55 9.72 9.37 -0.45
CA ARG A 55 11.14 9.50 -0.83
C ARG A 55 11.81 8.17 -1.19
N GLN A 56 11.25 7.03 -0.79
CA GLN A 56 11.74 5.69 -1.17
C GLN A 56 10.97 5.04 -2.35
N LYS A 57 9.94 5.69 -2.91
CA LYS A 57 9.00 5.08 -3.87
C LYS A 57 8.95 5.76 -5.24
N ASN A 58 10.02 6.45 -5.63
CA ASN A 58 10.10 7.15 -6.92
C ASN A 58 11.07 6.46 -7.89
N SER A 59 10.79 5.20 -8.18
CA SER A 59 11.16 4.54 -9.44
C SER A 59 9.94 3.78 -9.97
N SER A 60 8.84 4.50 -10.18
CA SER A 60 7.74 4.02 -11.03
C SER A 60 6.82 5.20 -11.32
N LEU A 61 7.11 5.87 -12.43
CA LEU A 61 6.08 6.52 -13.23
C LEU A 61 5.14 5.41 -13.72
N THR A 62 4.13 5.08 -12.93
CA THR A 62 2.94 4.39 -13.43
C THR A 62 1.70 5.11 -12.92
N PRO A 63 0.97 5.83 -13.79
CA PRO A 63 -0.39 6.23 -13.53
C PRO A 63 -1.32 5.10 -14.00
N THR A 64 -1.24 3.92 -13.40
CA THR A 64 -2.20 2.82 -13.65
C THR A 64 -2.23 1.92 -12.44
N GLY A 65 -3.44 1.74 -11.92
CA GLY A 65 -3.70 1.15 -10.62
C GLY A 65 -3.27 -0.30 -10.58
N PHE A 66 -2.33 -0.61 -9.69
CA PHE A 66 -2.36 -1.81 -8.87
C PHE A 66 -1.82 -1.43 -7.51
N ILE A 67 -2.69 -1.51 -6.50
CA ILE A 67 -2.29 -1.38 -5.10
C ILE A 67 -1.87 -2.78 -4.66
N PRO A 68 -0.60 -3.01 -4.29
CA PRO A 68 -0.20 -4.32 -3.77
C PRO A 68 -0.96 -4.57 -2.47
N LEU A 69 -1.88 -5.54 -2.50
CA LEU A 69 -2.57 -6.03 -1.31
C LEU A 69 -1.57 -6.89 -0.54
N GLN A 70 -1.15 -6.40 0.62
CA GLN A 70 -0.43 -7.24 1.57
C GLN A 70 -1.44 -8.18 2.20
N ILE A 71 -1.51 -9.41 1.68
CA ILE A 71 -2.21 -10.50 2.33
C ILE A 71 -1.41 -10.78 3.60
N ARG A 72 -1.85 -10.25 4.74
CA ARG A 72 -1.38 -10.76 6.02
C ARG A 72 -1.84 -12.22 6.07
N PRO A 73 -0.94 -13.19 6.26
CA PRO A 73 -1.40 -14.50 6.69
C PRO A 73 -2.30 -14.25 7.91
N PRO A 74 -3.49 -14.88 7.98
CA PRO A 74 -4.33 -14.75 9.16
C PRO A 74 -3.41 -14.98 10.36
N ALA A 75 -3.48 -14.08 11.35
CA ALA A 75 -2.78 -14.30 12.61
C ALA A 75 -3.05 -15.75 13.02
N PRO A 76 -2.05 -16.51 13.51
CA PRO A 76 -2.30 -17.85 14.00
C PRO A 76 -3.37 -17.70 15.07
N SER A 77 -4.63 -17.95 14.69
CA SER A 77 -5.70 -18.01 15.64
C SER A 77 -5.31 -19.17 16.54
N LEU A 78 -5.56 -19.01 17.83
CA LEU A 78 -5.43 -20.10 18.80
C LEU A 78 -6.25 -21.35 18.39
N ASP A 79 -7.07 -21.23 17.33
CA ASP A 79 -7.80 -22.26 16.60
C ASP A 79 -6.98 -22.98 15.51
N SER A 80 -5.64 -22.91 15.54
CA SER A 80 -4.73 -23.66 14.65
C SER A 80 -4.80 -25.20 14.81
N HIS A 81 -5.85 -25.71 15.43
CA HIS A 81 -6.17 -27.12 15.57
C HIS A 81 -7.54 -27.45 14.99
N SER A 82 -7.96 -26.76 13.92
CA SER A 82 -9.02 -27.31 13.05
C SER A 82 -8.50 -28.61 12.43
N ARG A 83 -8.81 -29.75 13.07
CA ARG A 83 -8.32 -31.07 12.64
C ARG A 83 -9.09 -31.62 11.45
N CYS A 84 -10.27 -31.08 11.16
CA CYS A 84 -11.14 -31.52 10.06
C CYS A 84 -11.97 -30.36 9.52
N VAL A 85 -12.08 -30.30 8.19
CA VAL A 85 -12.98 -29.42 7.44
C VAL A 85 -13.90 -30.31 6.61
N ILE A 86 -15.21 -30.05 6.69
CA ILE A 86 -16.22 -30.75 5.88
C ILE A 86 -16.81 -29.71 4.93
N GLU A 87 -16.70 -29.97 3.63
CA GLU A 87 -17.25 -29.15 2.56
C GLU A 87 -18.47 -29.85 1.94
N PHE A 88 -19.62 -29.17 1.95
CA PHE A 88 -20.86 -29.68 1.36
C PHE A 88 -21.08 -29.10 -0.05
N PRO A 89 -21.78 -29.83 -0.94
CA PRO A 89 -22.02 -29.39 -2.33
C PRO A 89 -22.73 -28.03 -2.45
N HIS A 90 -23.49 -27.63 -1.44
CA HIS A 90 -24.20 -26.36 -1.38
C HIS A 90 -23.33 -25.18 -0.89
N GLY A 91 -22.01 -25.37 -0.77
CA GLY A 91 -21.08 -24.34 -0.33
C GLY A 91 -21.05 -24.13 1.19
N VAL A 92 -21.69 -25.01 1.96
CA VAL A 92 -21.60 -25.01 3.42
C VAL A 92 -20.26 -25.60 3.83
N ILE A 93 -19.50 -24.87 4.64
CA ILE A 93 -18.19 -25.31 5.15
C ILE A 93 -18.27 -25.40 6.68
N VAL A 94 -18.07 -26.60 7.20
CA VAL A 94 -18.02 -26.86 8.65
C VAL A 94 -16.57 -27.05 9.07
N ARG A 95 -16.11 -26.25 10.03
CA ARG A 95 -14.75 -26.33 10.58
C ARG A 95 -14.80 -26.87 11.99
N LEU A 96 -14.17 -28.02 12.23
CA LEU A 96 -14.18 -28.70 13.51
C LEU A 96 -12.84 -28.50 14.23
N SER A 97 -12.89 -27.94 15.44
CA SER A 97 -11.72 -27.73 16.31
C SER A 97 -11.85 -28.57 17.59
N GLY A 98 -10.78 -29.25 18.00
CA GLY A 98 -10.75 -30.08 19.22
C GLY A 98 -10.49 -31.59 18.99
N PRO A 99 -10.63 -32.45 20.02
CA PRO A 99 -10.58 -33.91 19.88
C PRO A 99 -11.71 -34.40 18.98
N LEU A 100 -11.34 -34.97 17.82
CA LEU A 100 -12.29 -35.54 16.88
C LEU A 100 -12.58 -36.99 17.28
N ASP A 101 -13.86 -37.27 17.54
CA ASP A 101 -14.35 -38.63 17.69
C ASP A 101 -14.88 -39.10 16.33
N TRP A 102 -14.16 -40.03 15.70
CA TRP A 102 -14.51 -40.51 14.36
C TRP A 102 -15.88 -41.20 14.34
N GLN A 103 -16.36 -41.73 15.48
CA GLN A 103 -17.66 -42.40 15.56
C GLN A 103 -18.83 -41.41 15.44
N ARG A 104 -18.59 -40.12 15.70
CA ARG A 104 -19.60 -39.05 15.62
C ARG A 104 -19.59 -38.30 14.29
N LEU A 105 -18.49 -38.33 13.53
CA LEU A 105 -18.40 -37.69 12.22
C LEU A 105 -19.53 -38.12 11.25
N PRO A 106 -19.93 -39.41 11.16
CA PRO A 106 -21.03 -39.82 10.29
C PRO A 106 -22.38 -39.18 10.63
N GLN A 107 -22.58 -38.74 11.88
CA GLN A 107 -23.83 -38.08 12.29
C GLN A 107 -23.93 -36.65 11.77
N LEU A 108 -22.80 -36.02 11.45
CA LEU A 108 -22.73 -34.67 10.87
C LEU A 108 -22.89 -34.68 9.35
N ILE A 109 -22.66 -35.83 8.73
CA ILE A 109 -22.75 -36.05 7.28
C ILE A 109 -24.06 -36.82 7.01
N GLY A 110 -25.17 -36.34 7.59
CA GLY A 110 -26.46 -37.02 7.61
C GLY A 110 -26.79 -37.76 6.31
N ARG A 111 -27.25 -39.01 6.48
CA ARG A 111 -27.64 -39.97 5.44
C ARG A 111 -28.55 -39.39 4.37
#